data_AF-A0A2U1CF18-F1
#
_entry.id   AF-A0A2U1CF18-F1
#
_cell.length_a   1.000
_cell.length_b   1.000
_cell.length_c   1.000
_cell.angle_alpha   90.00
_cell.angle_beta   90.00
_cell.angle_gamma   90.00
#
_symmetry.space_group_name_H-M   'P 1'
#
loop_
_entity.id
_entity.type
_entity.pdbx_description
1 polymer ?
#
loop_
_entity_poly.entity_id
_entity_poly.type
_entity_poly.pdbx_seq_one_letter_code
_entity_poly.pdbx_strand_id
1 'polypeptide(L)' 'MANLTSKELSALEDQLGFEKVLCCKYQAAEQECTEQDLKTCFRQYAEKHKQNYDCLLTYLN' A
#
# COMPACT_ATOMS: atom_id res chain seq x y z
N MET A 1 -15.71 -7.66 -12.94
CA MET A 1 -15.59 -6.42 -13.72
C MET A 1 -16.33 -5.30 -13.03
N ALA A 2 -15.59 -4.47 -12.31
CA ALA A 2 -16.13 -3.25 -11.77
C ALA A 2 -16.58 -2.35 -12.93
N ASN A 3 -17.85 -1.91 -12.92
CA ASN A 3 -18.40 -0.97 -13.90
C ASN A 3 -17.90 0.43 -13.57
N LEU A 4 -16.60 0.66 -13.77
CA LEU A 4 -15.92 1.90 -13.44
C LEU A 4 -15.87 2.81 -14.66
N THR A 5 -16.04 4.11 -14.41
CA THR A 5 -15.71 5.14 -15.38
C THR A 5 -14.18 5.24 -15.54
N SER A 6 -13.73 5.83 -16.65
CA SER A 6 -12.30 6.05 -16.88
C SER A 6 -11.63 6.87 -15.77
N LYS A 7 -12.35 7.80 -15.13
CA LYS A 7 -11.80 8.60 -14.03
C LYS A 7 -11.60 7.77 -12.77
N GLU A 8 -12.54 6.89 -12.45
CA GLU A 8 -12.44 5.99 -11.30
C GLU A 8 -11.33 4.97 -11.50
N LEU A 9 -11.17 4.45 -12.72
CA LEU A 9 -10.06 3.54 -13.05
C LEU A 9 -8.71 4.24 -12.84
N SER A 10 -8.50 5.43 -13.40
CA SER A 10 -7.24 6.17 -13.22
C SER A 10 -6.97 6.52 -11.76
N ALA A 11 -8.00 6.92 -11.01
CA ALA A 11 -7.85 7.19 -9.57
C ALA A 11 -7.45 5.94 -8.78
N LEU A 12 -7.95 4.75 -9.16
CA LEU A 12 -7.56 3.48 -8.53
C LEU A 12 -6.15 3.05 -8.94
N GLU A 13 -5.73 3.29 -10.19
CA GLU A 13 -4.35 3.07 -10.62
C GLU A 13 -3.36 3.97 -9.87
N ASP A 14 -3.69 5.26 -9.71
CA ASP A 14 -2.91 6.19 -8.89
C ASP A 14 -2.83 5.69 -7.44
N GLN A 15 -3.98 5.28 -6.87
CA GLN A 15 -4.03 4.73 -5.51
C GLN A 15 -3.16 3.48 -5.37
N LEU A 16 -3.20 2.54 -6.32
CA LEU A 16 -2.30 1.38 -6.34
C LEU A 16 -0.82 1.80 -6.35
N GLY A 17 -0.48 2.84 -7.11
CA GLY A 17 0.85 3.45 -7.09
C GLY A 17 1.24 3.98 -5.71
N PHE A 18 0.34 4.72 -5.05
CA PHE A 18 0.57 5.25 -3.71
C PHE A 18 0.75 4.14 -2.67
N GLU A 19 -0.12 3.13 -2.65
CA GLU A 19 -0.04 2.00 -1.70
C GLU A 19 1.30 1.28 -1.83
N LYS A 20 1.77 1.05 -3.07
CA LYS A 20 3.07 0.44 -3.33
C LYS A 20 4.22 1.30 -2.78
N VAL A 21 4.22 2.60 -3.06
CA VAL A 21 5.26 3.53 -2.59
C VAL A 21 5.29 3.59 -1.05
N LEU A 22 4.12 3.66 -0.41
CA LEU A 22 4.01 3.68 1.06
C LEU A 22 4.53 2.39 1.67
N CYS A 23 4.14 1.23 1.13
CA CYS A 23 4.66 -0.06 1.57
C CYS A 23 6.20 -0.09 1.53
N CYS A 24 6.81 0.30 0.41
CA CYS A 24 8.27 0.35 0.29
C CYS A 24 8.92 1.33 1.29
N LYS A 25 8.32 2.51 1.50
CA LYS A 25 8.86 3.50 2.44
C LYS A 25 8.81 3.00 3.89
N TYR A 26 7.74 2.34 4.30
CA TYR A 26 7.63 1.77 5.64
C TYR A 26 8.59 0.59 5.83
N GLN A 27 8.81 -0.25 4.81
CA GLN A 27 9.83 -1.30 4.86
C GLN A 27 11.25 -0.73 4.97
N ALA A 28 11.56 0.34 4.24
CA ALA A 28 12.85 1.03 4.37
C ALA A 28 13.00 1.63 5.78
N ALA A 29 11.97 2.31 6.29
CA ALA A 29 11.97 2.87 7.64
C ALA A 29 12.13 1.79 8.72
N GLU A 30 11.52 0.62 8.57
CA GLU A 30 11.73 -0.54 9.47
C GLU A 30 13.20 -0.97 9.49
N GLN A 31 13.88 -0.99 8.34
CA GLN A 31 15.28 -1.39 8.23
C GLN A 31 16.23 -0.35 8.83
N GLU A 32 15.96 0.94 8.61
CA GLU A 32 16.79 2.06 9.09
C GLU A 32 16.57 2.37 10.57
N CYS A 33 15.40 2.01 11.11
CA CYS A 33 15.11 2.23 12.53
C CYS A 33 15.95 1.29 13.42
N THR A 34 16.19 1.70 14.66
CA THR A 34 16.89 0.89 15.67
C THR A 34 16.00 0.55 16.87
N GLU A 35 14.95 1.34 17.10
CA GLU A 35 13.99 1.13 18.19
C GLU A 35 12.98 0.04 17.83
N GLN A 36 12.84 -0.97 18.70
CA GLN A 36 12.06 -2.17 18.42
C GLN A 36 10.55 -1.89 18.27
N ASP A 37 10.02 -0.95 19.06
CA ASP A 37 8.60 -0.58 19.02
C ASP A 37 8.26 0.13 17.70
N LEU A 38 9.11 1.06 17.26
CA LEU A 38 8.95 1.74 15.98
C LEU A 38 9.10 0.79 14.78
N LYS A 39 10.04 -0.17 14.83
CA LYS A 39 10.13 -1.23 13.81
C LYS A 39 8.83 -2.01 13.69
N THR A 40 8.27 -2.41 14.82
CA THR A 40 7.01 -3.15 14.85
C THR A 40 5.88 -2.33 14.24
N CYS A 41 5.79 -1.04 14.57
CA CYS A 41 4.84 -0.11 13.96
C CYS A 41 5.04 0.00 12.43
N PHE A 42 6.27 0.25 11.95
CA PHE A 42 6.54 0.36 10.52
C PHE A 42 6.20 -0.91 9.75
N ARG A 43 6.54 -2.08 10.32
CA ARG A 43 6.16 -3.38 9.74
C ARG A 43 4.64 -3.53 9.63
N GLN A 44 3.89 -3.17 10.67
CA GLN A 44 2.42 -3.21 10.64
C GLN A 44 1.83 -2.29 9.56
N TYR A 45 2.38 -1.08 9.40
CA TYR A 45 1.94 -0.17 8.34
C TYR A 45 2.29 -0.69 6.94
N ALA A 46 3.50 -1.23 6.74
CA ALA A 46 3.88 -1.85 5.48
C ALA A 46 2.92 -2.99 5.10
N GLU A 47 2.58 -3.85 6.06
CA GLU A 47 1.65 -4.95 5.86
C GLU A 47 0.23 -4.47 5.54
N LYS A 48 -0.24 -3.42 6.22
CA LYS A 48 -1.54 -2.80 5.92
C LYS A 48 -1.60 -2.21 4.51
N HIS A 49 -0.57 -1.49 4.09
CA HIS A 49 -0.49 -0.93 2.72
C HIS A 49 -0.43 -2.03 1.66
N LYS A 50 0.26 -3.13 1.95
CA LYS A 50 0.25 -4.32 1.08
C LYS A 50 -1.15 -4.92 0.97
N GLN A 51 -1.86 -5.10 2.09
CA GLN A 51 -3.25 -5.60 2.07
C GLN A 51 -4.19 -4.68 1.30
N ASN A 52 -4.05 -3.36 1.45
CA ASN A 52 -4.82 -2.39 0.67
C ASN A 52 -4.55 -2.54 -0.83
N TYR A 53 -3.28 -2.64 -1.23
CA TYR A 53 -2.88 -2.87 -2.62
C TYR A 53 -3.51 -4.15 -3.18
N ASP A 54 -3.38 -5.27 -2.47
CA ASP A 54 -3.91 -6.56 -2.91
C ASP A 54 -5.45 -6.53 -3.01
N CYS A 55 -6.12 -5.83 -2.10
CA CYS A 55 -7.57 -5.62 -2.12
C CYS A 55 -8.01 -4.82 -3.35
N LEU A 56 -7.35 -3.69 -3.63
CA LEU A 56 -7.63 -2.87 -4.80
C LEU A 56 -7.34 -3.62 -6.10
N LEU A 57 -6.25 -4.38 -6.17
CA LEU A 57 -5.91 -5.21 -7.32
C LEU A 57 -6.97 -6.30 -7.54
N THR A 58 -7.44 -6.94 -6.47
CA THR A 58 -8.52 -7.93 -6.54
C THR A 58 -9.83 -7.31 -7.02
N TYR A 59 -10.14 -6.08 -6.61
CA TYR A 59 -11.34 -5.36 -7.06
C TYR A 59 -11.31 -5.00 -8.55
N LEU A 60 -10.12 -4.75 -9.09
CA LEU A 60 -9.93 -4.41 -10.51
C LEU A 60 -9.88 -5.63 -11.45
N ASN A 61 -9.59 -6.83 -10.94
CA ASN A 61 -9.63 -8.09 -11.69
C ASN A 61 -11.06 -8.62 -11.89
#